data_AF-A0A7X4GG10-F1
#
_entry.id   AF-A0A7X4GG10-F1
#
_cell.length_a   1.000
_cell.length_b   1.000
_cell.length_c   1.000
_cell.angle_alpha   90.00
_cell.angle_beta   90.00
_cell.angle_gamma   90.00
#
_symmetry.space_group_name_H-M   'P 1'
#
loop_
_entity.id
_entity.type
_entity.pdbx_description
1 polymer ?
#
loop_
_entity_poly.entity_id
_entity_poly.type
_entity_poly.pdbx_seq_one_letter_code
_entity_poly.pdbx_strand_id
1 'polypeptide(L)'
;MQDESGARAGVLVGWQAKDLGERLALTLQTYDRPTWQEGEPPQQTSVLMTKSQAAVLANYLLRESGAPPVRRPRGWLASLFG
;
A
#
# COMPACT_ATOMS: atom_id res chain seq x y z
N MET A 1 -5.42 20.33 -11.97
CA MET A 1 -6.75 20.49 -11.35
C MET A 1 -6.53 20.35 -9.85
N GLN A 2 -6.62 21.46 -9.12
CA GLN A 2 -6.42 21.47 -7.66
C GLN A 2 -7.77 21.10 -7.03
N ASP A 3 -7.79 20.00 -6.27
CA ASP A 3 -8.85 19.75 -5.29
C ASP A 3 -8.63 20.76 -4.14
N GLU A 4 -9.71 21.39 -3.67
CA GLU A 4 -9.72 22.42 -2.62
C GLU A 4 -9.17 21.94 -1.26
N SER A 5 -8.75 20.68 -1.15
CA SER A 5 -8.09 20.08 0.02
C SER A 5 -6.56 20.24 0.06
N GLY A 6 -5.93 20.82 -0.97
CA GLY A 6 -4.46 20.92 -1.08
C GLY A 6 -3.75 19.59 -1.38
N ALA A 7 -4.51 18.51 -1.60
CA ALA A 7 -4.00 17.19 -1.90
C ALA A 7 -3.52 17.11 -3.36
N ARG A 8 -2.20 17.09 -3.57
CA ARG A 8 -1.62 16.74 -4.87
C ARG A 8 -1.67 15.23 -5.06
N ALA A 9 -2.33 14.77 -6.11
CA ALA A 9 -2.40 13.35 -6.46
C ALA A 9 -1.21 12.95 -7.33
N GLY A 10 -0.19 12.35 -6.71
CA GLY A 10 0.96 11.75 -7.40
C GLY A 10 0.68 10.34 -7.94
N VAL A 11 1.49 9.88 -8.89
CA VAL A 11 1.48 8.50 -9.40
C VAL A 11 2.41 7.65 -8.54
N LEU A 12 1.89 6.60 -7.90
CA LEU A 12 2.67 5.63 -7.14
C LEU A 12 3.52 4.77 -8.10
N VAL A 13 4.83 4.81 -7.95
CA VAL A 13 5.80 4.06 -8.77
C VAL A 13 6.55 2.98 -7.99
N GLY A 14 6.56 3.09 -6.66
CA GLY A 14 7.25 2.14 -5.80
C GLY A 14 6.76 2.22 -4.37
N TRP A 15 6.93 1.13 -3.64
CA TRP A 15 6.67 1.08 -2.21
C TRP A 15 7.55 0.01 -1.56
N GLN A 16 7.90 0.22 -0.30
CA GLN A 16 8.63 -0.74 0.51
C GLN A 16 8.14 -0.70 1.95
N ALA A 17 8.13 -1.84 2.61
CA ALA A 17 7.81 -1.95 4.03
C ALA A 17 9.02 -2.48 4.79
N LYS A 18 9.40 -1.79 5.87
CA LYS A 18 10.43 -2.24 6.80
C LYS A 18 9.80 -2.63 8.12
N ASP A 19 10.06 -3.87 8.54
CA ASP A 19 9.67 -4.37 9.85
C ASP A 19 10.55 -3.75 10.95
N LEU A 20 9.92 -3.21 12.00
CA LEU A 20 10.57 -2.60 13.16
C LEU A 20 10.03 -3.20 14.48
N GLY A 21 9.61 -4.48 14.46
CA GLY A 21 9.04 -5.18 15.61
C GLY A 21 7.56 -4.86 15.77
N GLU A 22 7.18 -4.12 16.80
CA GLU A 22 5.78 -3.70 17.03
C GLU A 22 5.26 -2.68 15.99
N ARG A 23 6.18 -2.11 15.21
CA ARG A 23 5.91 -1.10 14.19
C ARG A 23 6.36 -1.54 12.80
N LEU A 24 5.83 -0.86 11.80
CA LEU A 24 6.16 -1.00 10.40
C LEU A 24 6.36 0.40 9.81
N ALA A 25 7.46 0.58 9.08
CA ALA A 25 7.70 1.78 8.29
C ALA A 25 7.33 1.47 6.83
N LEU A 26 6.29 2.12 6.33
CA LEU A 26 5.88 2.07 4.93
C LEU A 26 6.46 3.29 4.22
N THR A 27 7.23 3.06 3.17
CA THR A 27 7.74 4.12 2.30
C THR A 27 7.03 4.01 0.95
N LEU A 28 6.46 5.12 0.49
CA LEU A 28 5.82 5.28 -0.81
C LEU A 28 6.70 6.18 -1.68
N GLN A 29 6.82 5.82 -2.95
CA GLN A 29 7.55 6.59 -3.96
C GLN A 29 6.56 7.03 -5.04
N THR A 30 6.49 8.34 -5.26
CA THR A 30 5.51 8.96 -6.17
C THR A 30 6.16 9.97 -7.09
N TYR A 31 5.67 10.10 -8.32
CA TYR A 31 5.93 11.27 -9.17
C TYR A 31 4.70 12.15 -9.26
N ASP A 32 4.90 13.47 -9.21
CA ASP A 32 3.84 14.43 -9.54
C ASP A 32 3.81 14.60 -11.07
N ARG A 33 2.69 14.23 -11.71
CA ARG A 33 2.55 14.25 -13.18
C ARG A 33 2.87 15.60 -13.87
N PRO A 34 2.53 16.78 -13.30
CA PRO A 34 2.84 18.06 -13.93
C PRO A 34 4.28 18.53 -13.75
N THR A 35 5.08 17.90 -12.87
CA THR A 35 6.46 18.35 -12.59
C THR A 35 7.51 17.29 -12.90
N TRP A 36 7.12 16.10 -13.35
CA TRP A 36 8.08 15.04 -13.63
C TRP A 36 9.04 15.43 -14.76
N GLN A 37 10.33 15.47 -14.45
CA GLN A 37 11.41 15.60 -15.41
C GLN A 37 12.16 14.26 -15.55
N GLU A 38 12.59 13.95 -16.77
CA GLU A 38 13.37 12.74 -17.02
C GLU A 38 14.67 12.75 -16.20
N GLY A 39 14.90 11.70 -15.41
CA GLY A 39 16.06 11.57 -14.53
C GLY A 39 15.88 12.09 -13.10
N GLU A 40 14.77 12.77 -12.77
CA GLU A 40 14.47 13.16 -11.39
C GLU A 40 14.11 11.93 -10.53
N PRO A 41 14.61 11.79 -9.29
CA PRO A 41 14.20 10.70 -8.40
C PRO A 41 12.75 10.87 -7.91
N PRO A 42 12.05 9.77 -7.57
CA PRO A 42 10.67 9.87 -7.10
C PRO A 42 10.61 10.51 -5.70
N GLN A 43 9.55 11.29 -5.47
CA GLN A 43 9.28 11.85 -4.15
C GLN A 43 8.96 10.72 -3.17
N GLN A 44 9.59 10.76 -2.00
CA GLN A 44 9.45 9.72 -0.99
C GLN A 44 8.61 10.21 0.19
N THR A 45 7.56 9.46 0.52
CA THR A 45 6.76 9.68 1.75
C THR A 45 6.87 8.45 2.63
N SER A 46 7.23 8.64 3.90
CA SER A 46 7.34 7.56 4.88
C SER A 46 6.27 7.70 5.96
N VAL A 47 5.57 6.60 6.24
CA VAL A 47 4.55 6.50 7.28
C VAL A 47 4.96 5.41 8.26
N LEU A 48 5.03 5.76 9.55
CA LEU A 48 5.24 4.81 10.63
C LEU A 48 3.90 4.41 11.24
N MET A 49 3.65 3.11 11.37
CA MET A 49 2.40 2.58 11.89
C MET A 49 2.61 1.32 12.72
N THR A 50 1.63 0.94 13.53
CA THR A 50 1.62 -0.38 14.19
C THR A 50 1.32 -1.48 13.19
N LYS A 51 1.59 -2.74 13.57
CA LYS A 51 1.19 -3.91 12.76
C LYS A 51 -0.32 -3.98 12.52
N SER A 52 -1.12 -3.63 13.52
CA SER A 52 -2.58 -3.61 13.40
C SER A 52 -3.08 -2.55 12.42
N GLN A 53 -2.51 -1.34 12.45
CA GLN A 53 -2.82 -0.28 11.49
C GLN A 53 -2.42 -0.68 10.07
N ALA A 54 -1.24 -1.30 9.90
CA ALA A 54 -0.79 -1.81 8.60
C ALA A 54 -1.76 -2.87 8.03
N ALA A 55 -2.27 -3.77 8.88
CA ALA A 55 -3.25 -4.77 8.46
C ALA A 55 -4.58 -4.14 8.00
N VAL A 56 -5.06 -3.11 8.71
CA VAL A 56 -6.27 -2.36 8.31
C VAL A 56 -6.04 -1.67 6.96
N LEU A 57 -4.91 -1.00 6.78
CA LEU A 57 -4.56 -0.35 5.51
C LEU A 57 -4.48 -1.36 4.36
N ALA A 58 -3.80 -2.49 4.56
CA ALA A 58 -3.68 -3.54 3.55
C ALA A 58 -5.05 -4.11 3.14
N ASN A 59 -5.94 -4.37 4.11
CA ASN A 59 -7.28 -4.85 3.82
C ASN A 59 -8.12 -3.81 3.06
N TYR A 60 -8.01 -2.53 3.43
CA TYR A 60 -8.66 -1.45 2.72
C TYR A 60 -8.19 -1.40 1.26
N LEU A 61 -6.88 -1.36 1.02
CA LEU A 61 -6.31 -1.31 -0.32
C LEU A 61 -6.70 -2.54 -1.15
N LEU A 62 -6.69 -3.74 -0.55
CA LEU A 62 -7.12 -4.97 -1.23
C LEU A 62 -8.59 -4.88 -1.66
N ARG A 63 -9.48 -4.41 -0.78
CA ARG A 63 -10.90 -4.24 -1.08
C ARG A 63 -11.12 -3.23 -2.21
N GLU A 64 -10.50 -2.05 -2.13
CA GLU A 64 -10.65 -1.00 -3.13
C GLU A 64 -10.00 -1.37 -4.48
N SER A 65 -8.99 -2.26 -4.49
CA SER A 65 -8.37 -2.73 -5.74
C SER A 65 -9.29 -3.59 -6.61
N GLY A 66 -10.41 -4.06 -6.07
CA GLY A 66 -11.29 -5.03 -6.75
C GLY A 66 -10.67 -6.43 -6.91
N ALA A 67 -9.46 -6.66 -6.37
CA ALA A 67 -8.85 -7.98 -6.37
C ALA A 67 -9.69 -8.96 -5.54
N PRO A 68 -9.88 -10.20 -6.02
CA PRO A 68 -10.57 -11.20 -5.23
C PRO A 68 -9.81 -11.44 -3.91
N PRO A 69 -10.50 -11.69 -2.80
CA PRO A 69 -9.84 -11.97 -1.54
C PRO A 69 -8.88 -13.15 -1.72
N VAL A 70 -7.66 -13.01 -1.21
CA VAL A 70 -6.67 -14.10 -1.22
C VAL A 70 -7.32 -15.31 -0.55
N ARG A 71 -7.64 -16.33 -1.36
CA ARG A 71 -8.21 -17.57 -0.85
C ARG A 71 -7.17 -18.18 0.07
N ARG A 72 -7.42 -18.13 1.39
CA ARG A 72 -6.60 -18.90 2.34
C ARG A 72 -6.68 -20.36 1.88
N PRO A 73 -5.55 -21.04 1.64
CA PRO A 73 -5.60 -22.46 1.34
C PRO A 73 -6.36 -23.12 2.48
N ARG A 74 -7.54 -23.66 2.16
CA ARG A 74 -8.30 -24.45 3.11
C ARG A 74 -7.37 -25.57 3.54
N GLY A 75 -7.00 -25.57 4.82
CA GLY A 75 -6.08 -26.56 5.37
C GLY A 75 -6.54 -27.97 5.01
N TRP A 76 -5.58 -28.88 4.95
CA TRP A 76 -5.69 -30.29 4.59
C TRP A 76 -6.91 -31.05 5.19
N LEU A 77 -7.49 -30.54 6.28
CA LEU A 77 -8.74 -31.02 6.90
C LEU A 77 -10.01 -30.82 6.06
N ALA A 78 -9.99 -29.98 5.02
CA ALA A 78 -11.14 -29.80 4.14
C ALA A 78 -11.38 -30.96 3.15
N SER A 79 -10.41 -31.87 2.97
CA SER A 79 -10.59 -33.06 2.11
C SER A 79 -11.06 -34.32 2.84
N LEU A 80 -11.24 -34.26 4.17
CA LEU A 80 -11.70 -35.40 4.96
C LEU A 80 -13.21 -35.39 5.22
N PHE A 81 -13.91 -34.32 4.85
CA PHE A 81 -15.36 -34.17 4.99
C PHE A 81 -16.03 -33.71 3.69
N GLY A 82 -15.42 -33.97 2.53
CA GLY A 82 -15.96 -33.69 1.20
C GLY A 82 -15.72 -34.86 0.26
#